data_AF-A0A351FDD8-F1
#
_entry.id   AF-A0A351FDD8-F1
#
_cell.length_a   1.000
_cell.length_b   1.000
_cell.length_c   1.000
_cell.angle_alpha   90.00
_cell.angle_beta   90.00
_cell.angle_gamma   90.00
#
_symmetry.space_group_name_H-M   'P 1'
#
loop_
_entity.id
_entity.type
_entity.pdbx_description
1 polymer ?
#
loop_
_entity_poly.entity_id
_entity_poly.type
_entity_poly.pdbx_seq_one_letter_code
_entity_poly.pdbx_strand_id
1 'polypeptide(L)'
;MRLYKLPNGSILEKENEFHKLVDVPAWDELINRDDLHAYLNAEERHGETVSSDVVLNECLAPIGTQEVWASGVTYYSSRLARMEESKDAGGGDFYSRVYGADRPEIFFKATPNRVVGPGKSFRIRRDSTWDVPEPELTLFATTSGKIVGYSVGNDVSSRSIEGENPLYLPQAKTFDDCACLGPCLYVPERPIDPRTGIRMSVERDGIAVFAGSTTISEMKRELQELVDYLFRETSFASGVFLMTGTGIVPGADFTLQVDDLVKITIDGIGELANRVAVARD
;
A
#
# COMPACT_ATOMS: atom_id res chain seq x y z
N MET A 1 1.31 -14.14 11.42
CA MET A 1 2.46 -14.63 10.62
C MET A 1 2.74 -13.66 9.49
N ARG A 2 3.91 -13.71 8.85
CA ARG A 2 4.20 -12.89 7.66
C ARG A 2 4.54 -13.79 6.48
N LEU A 3 3.90 -13.56 5.35
CA LEU A 3 4.09 -14.34 4.12
C LEU A 3 4.87 -13.49 3.11
N TYR A 4 6.06 -13.96 2.73
CA TYR A 4 6.93 -13.32 1.78
C TYR A 4 6.86 -14.03 0.43
N LYS A 5 6.77 -13.25 -0.65
CA LYS A 5 6.86 -13.75 -2.02
C LYS A 5 8.30 -13.67 -2.48
N LEU A 6 8.88 -14.79 -2.91
CA LEU A 6 10.21 -14.85 -3.53
C LEU A 6 10.09 -15.35 -4.98
N PRO A 7 11.12 -15.18 -5.82
CA PRO A 7 11.12 -15.71 -7.19
C PRO A 7 10.85 -17.22 -7.27
N ASN A 8 11.31 -17.97 -6.27
CA ASN A 8 11.30 -19.44 -6.27
C ASN A 8 10.33 -20.05 -5.23
N GLY A 9 9.34 -19.28 -4.76
CA GLY A 9 8.32 -19.79 -3.84
C GLY A 9 7.87 -18.77 -2.80
N SER A 10 7.20 -19.27 -1.76
CA SER A 10 6.69 -18.46 -0.65
C SER A 10 7.38 -18.85 0.65
N ILE A 11 7.73 -17.86 1.46
CA ILE A 11 8.36 -18.05 2.76
C ILE A 11 7.40 -17.56 3.84
N LEU A 12 7.15 -18.38 4.84
CA LEU A 12 6.36 -18.04 6.01
C LEU A 12 7.29 -17.70 7.17
N GLU A 13 7.17 -16.49 7.70
CA GLU A 13 7.77 -16.13 8.98
C GLU A 13 6.76 -16.36 10.12
N LYS A 14 7.18 -17.21 11.06
CA LYS A 14 6.45 -17.56 12.28
C LYS A 14 7.47 -17.63 13.43
N GLU A 15 7.17 -16.97 14.54
CA GLU A 15 8.03 -16.99 15.74
C GLU A 15 9.51 -16.59 15.48
N ASN A 16 9.73 -15.64 14.54
CA ASN A 16 11.04 -15.19 14.05
C ASN A 16 11.86 -16.24 13.27
N GLU A 17 11.24 -17.35 12.88
CA GLU A 17 11.83 -18.32 11.96
C GLU A 17 11.17 -18.22 10.59
N PHE A 18 11.97 -18.37 9.54
CA PHE A 18 11.55 -18.27 8.15
C PHE A 18 11.51 -19.66 7.53
N HIS A 19 10.33 -20.16 7.23
CA HIS A 19 10.09 -21.50 6.72
C HIS A 19 9.69 -21.44 5.25
N LYS A 20 10.36 -22.22 4.40
CA LYS A 20 9.91 -22.40 3.03
C LYS A 20 8.60 -23.16 3.03
N LEU A 21 7.58 -22.63 2.34
CA LEU A 21 6.32 -23.36 2.22
C LEU A 21 6.44 -24.50 1.19
N VAL A 22 5.98 -25.67 1.57
CA VAL A 22 5.96 -26.89 0.74
C VAL A 22 4.52 -27.33 0.44
N ASP A 23 4.34 -27.96 -0.72
CA ASP A 23 3.04 -28.46 -1.22
C ASP A 23 1.92 -27.41 -1.26
N VAL A 24 2.28 -26.13 -1.39
CA VAL A 24 1.34 -25.01 -1.53
C VAL A 24 1.08 -24.67 -3.00
N PRO A 25 -0.11 -24.16 -3.34
CA PRO A 25 -0.41 -23.73 -4.70
C PRO A 25 0.39 -22.46 -5.07
N ALA A 26 0.22 -22.01 -6.32
CA ALA A 26 0.81 -20.76 -6.79
C ALA A 26 0.28 -19.56 -5.98
N TRP A 27 1.04 -18.45 -5.99
CA TRP A 27 0.80 -17.28 -5.14
C TRP A 27 -0.66 -16.81 -5.12
N ASP A 28 -1.29 -16.64 -6.29
CA ASP A 28 -2.65 -16.11 -6.39
C ASP A 28 -3.67 -17.02 -5.70
N GLU A 29 -3.56 -18.34 -5.89
CA GLU A 29 -4.43 -19.31 -5.25
C GLU A 29 -4.09 -19.48 -3.75
N LEU A 30 -2.81 -19.37 -3.39
CA LEU A 30 -2.34 -19.47 -2.01
C LEU A 30 -2.96 -18.40 -1.12
N ILE A 31 -2.99 -17.14 -1.56
CA ILE A 31 -3.46 -16.02 -0.75
C ILE A 31 -4.97 -15.79 -0.86
N ASN A 32 -5.60 -16.18 -1.97
CA ASN A 32 -7.03 -15.99 -2.24
C ASN A 32 -7.91 -17.04 -1.53
N ARG A 33 -7.82 -17.10 -0.20
CA ARG A 33 -8.58 -18.03 0.64
C ARG A 33 -8.99 -17.41 1.95
N ASP A 34 -10.24 -17.69 2.35
CA ASP A 34 -10.82 -17.09 3.54
C ASP A 34 -10.23 -17.65 4.85
N ASP A 35 -9.63 -18.83 4.79
CA ASP A 35 -8.99 -19.53 5.90
C ASP A 35 -7.45 -19.40 5.86
N LEU A 36 -6.90 -18.40 5.17
CA LEU A 36 -5.45 -18.23 4.94
C LEU A 36 -4.61 -18.42 6.20
N HIS A 37 -5.00 -17.80 7.31
CA HIS A 37 -4.28 -17.93 8.57
C HIS A 37 -4.21 -19.39 9.07
N ALA A 38 -5.36 -20.09 9.09
CA ALA A 38 -5.42 -21.49 9.51
C ALA A 38 -4.63 -22.40 8.56
N TYR A 39 -4.74 -22.15 7.25
CA TYR A 39 -3.99 -22.90 6.24
C TYR A 39 -2.48 -22.77 6.41
N LEU A 40 -1.98 -21.54 6.61
CA LEU A 40 -0.54 -21.29 6.79
C LEU A 40 -0.01 -21.84 8.12
N ASN A 41 -0.87 -21.97 9.13
CA ASN A 41 -0.47 -22.48 10.44
C ASN A 41 -0.32 -24.01 10.49
N ALA A 42 -0.71 -24.73 9.42
CA ALA A 42 -0.57 -26.18 9.33
C ALA A 42 0.91 -26.58 9.17
N GLU A 43 1.47 -27.25 10.17
CA GLU A 43 2.90 -27.58 10.28
C GLU A 43 3.42 -28.43 9.11
N GLU A 44 2.58 -29.26 8.50
CA GLU A 44 2.95 -30.06 7.33
C GLU A 44 3.33 -29.21 6.10
N ARG A 45 3.04 -27.91 6.13
CA ARG A 45 3.40 -26.95 5.08
C ARG A 45 4.78 -26.33 5.28
N HIS A 46 5.41 -26.53 6.44
CA HIS A 46 6.66 -25.89 6.80
C HIS A 46 7.84 -26.79 6.42
N GLY A 47 8.59 -26.37 5.41
CA GLY A 47 9.78 -27.05 4.93
C GLY A 47 11.04 -26.59 5.66
N GLU A 48 12.14 -26.51 4.91
CA GLU A 48 13.42 -26.06 5.44
C GLU A 48 13.39 -24.59 5.90
N THR A 49 14.18 -24.28 6.93
CA THR A 49 14.41 -22.92 7.38
C THR A 49 15.33 -22.18 6.41
N VAL A 50 15.03 -20.92 6.14
CA VAL A 50 15.81 -20.02 5.29
C VAL A 50 16.35 -18.87 6.12
N SER A 51 17.53 -18.35 5.78
CA SER A 51 18.07 -17.16 6.46
C SER A 51 17.21 -15.93 6.19
N SER A 52 16.95 -15.12 7.22
CA SER A 52 16.24 -13.85 7.11
C SER A 52 16.89 -12.92 6.08
N ASP A 53 18.23 -12.89 6.01
CA ASP A 53 18.96 -12.04 5.07
C ASP A 53 18.65 -12.38 3.62
N VAL A 54 18.51 -13.66 3.30
CA VAL A 54 18.14 -14.11 1.95
C VAL A 54 16.71 -13.66 1.64
N VAL A 55 15.79 -13.88 2.58
CA VAL A 55 14.37 -13.52 2.41
C VAL A 55 14.21 -12.03 2.18
N LEU A 56 14.80 -11.20 3.04
CA LEU A 56 14.62 -9.74 3.00
C LEU A 56 15.31 -9.10 1.78
N ASN A 57 16.42 -9.67 1.30
CA ASN A 57 17.11 -9.16 0.10
C ASN A 57 16.45 -9.57 -1.23
N GLU A 58 15.76 -10.71 -1.25
CA GLU A 58 15.16 -11.27 -2.48
C GLU A 58 13.64 -11.14 -2.54
N CYS A 59 12.99 -10.65 -1.47
CA CYS A 59 11.54 -10.53 -1.43
C CYS A 59 11.01 -9.61 -2.54
N LEU A 60 9.97 -10.10 -3.21
CA LEU A 60 9.21 -9.38 -4.21
C LEU A 60 8.05 -8.65 -3.53
N ALA A 61 7.40 -7.73 -4.25
CA ALA A 61 6.09 -7.24 -3.83
C ALA A 61 5.15 -8.45 -3.62
N PRO A 62 4.32 -8.45 -2.56
CA PRO A 62 3.42 -9.57 -2.23
C PRO A 62 2.19 -9.65 -3.16
N ILE A 63 2.37 -9.42 -4.45
CA ILE A 63 1.33 -9.38 -5.48
C ILE A 63 1.64 -10.36 -6.61
N GLY A 64 0.62 -11.06 -7.11
CA GLY A 64 0.70 -11.88 -8.32
C GLY A 64 -0.07 -11.20 -9.45
N THR A 65 -1.28 -11.66 -9.76
CA THR A 65 -2.10 -11.07 -10.84
C THR A 65 -3.14 -10.05 -10.36
N GLN A 66 -3.17 -9.72 -9.07
CA GLN A 66 -4.20 -8.87 -8.49
C GLN A 66 -4.12 -7.40 -8.95
N GLU A 67 -5.27 -6.75 -8.95
CA GLU A 67 -5.34 -5.29 -9.07
C GLU A 67 -5.02 -4.63 -7.72
N VAL A 68 -4.50 -3.40 -7.79
CA VAL A 68 -4.37 -2.51 -6.66
C VAL A 68 -5.35 -1.36 -6.85
N TRP A 69 -6.23 -1.19 -5.87
CA TRP A 69 -7.15 -0.08 -5.71
C TRP A 69 -6.75 0.75 -4.50
N ALA A 70 -7.28 1.96 -4.40
CA ALA A 70 -7.01 2.85 -3.29
C ALA A 70 -8.27 3.65 -2.91
N SER A 71 -8.31 4.12 -1.66
CA SER A 71 -9.34 5.00 -1.14
C SER A 71 -8.70 6.29 -0.63
N GLY A 72 -9.21 7.44 -1.07
CA GLY A 72 -8.73 8.73 -0.59
C GLY A 72 -9.65 9.34 0.46
N VAL A 73 -9.16 10.41 1.10
CA VAL A 73 -9.92 11.22 2.06
C VAL A 73 -10.49 10.41 3.24
N THR A 74 -9.77 9.38 3.67
CA THR A 74 -10.19 8.53 4.81
C THR A 74 -9.74 9.09 6.16
N TYR A 75 -8.73 9.97 6.17
CA TYR A 75 -8.23 10.69 7.34
C TYR A 75 -8.59 12.19 7.30
N TYR A 76 -8.74 12.81 8.48
CA TYR A 76 -9.00 14.25 8.58
C TYR A 76 -7.85 15.10 8.02
N SER A 77 -6.59 14.69 8.24
CA SER A 77 -5.41 15.36 7.69
C SER A 77 -5.36 15.33 6.16
N SER A 78 -5.65 14.17 5.55
CA SER A 78 -5.77 14.02 4.10
C SER A 78 -6.83 14.95 3.50
N ARG A 79 -8.00 15.05 4.15
CA ARG A 79 -9.05 16.00 3.76
C ARG A 79 -8.52 17.44 3.72
N LEU A 80 -7.85 17.89 4.78
CA LEU A 80 -7.34 19.26 4.87
C LEU A 80 -6.31 19.57 3.79
N ALA A 81 -5.39 18.64 3.52
CA ALA A 81 -4.37 18.81 2.49
C ALA A 81 -4.97 18.93 1.09
N ARG A 82 -5.93 18.05 0.74
CA ARG A 82 -6.60 18.10 -0.57
C ARG A 82 -7.44 19.35 -0.77
N MET A 83 -8.07 19.83 0.32
CA MET A 83 -8.76 21.12 0.29
C MET A 83 -7.79 22.27 0.00
N GLU A 84 -6.57 22.22 0.54
CA GLU A 84 -5.54 23.23 0.30
C GLU A 84 -4.97 23.19 -1.12
N GLU A 85 -4.64 21.99 -1.61
CA GLU A 85 -4.16 21.74 -2.97
C GLU A 85 -5.11 22.27 -4.04
N SER A 86 -6.42 22.17 -3.80
CA SER A 86 -7.46 22.49 -4.78
C SER A 86 -8.17 23.83 -4.54
N LYS A 87 -7.61 24.72 -3.70
CA LYS A 87 -8.21 26.02 -3.37
C LYS A 87 -8.50 26.85 -4.62
N ASP A 88 -7.54 26.91 -5.55
CA ASP A 88 -7.63 27.77 -6.73
C ASP A 88 -8.46 27.15 -7.86
N ALA A 89 -8.59 25.83 -7.90
CA ALA A 89 -9.37 25.09 -8.90
C ALA A 89 -10.85 24.90 -8.53
N GLY A 90 -11.29 25.41 -7.36
CA GLY A 90 -12.63 25.16 -6.81
C GLY A 90 -12.85 23.73 -6.33
N GLY A 91 -11.80 22.90 -6.27
CA GLY A 91 -11.89 21.48 -5.93
C GLY A 91 -12.04 21.17 -4.45
N GLY A 92 -11.78 22.14 -3.56
CA GLY A 92 -11.89 21.96 -2.11
C GLY A 92 -13.30 21.55 -1.62
N ASP A 93 -14.36 21.88 -2.36
CA ASP A 93 -15.73 21.46 -2.04
C ASP A 93 -15.91 19.93 -2.20
N PHE A 94 -15.29 19.32 -3.22
CA PHE A 94 -15.51 17.90 -3.53
C PHE A 94 -14.91 16.98 -2.45
N TYR A 95 -13.66 17.21 -2.04
CA TYR A 95 -13.02 16.40 -0.99
C TYR A 95 -13.74 16.52 0.35
N SER A 96 -14.23 17.72 0.70
CA SER A 96 -15.07 17.94 1.88
C SER A 96 -16.39 17.15 1.81
N ARG A 97 -17.04 17.13 0.65
CA ARG A 97 -18.28 16.39 0.42
C ARG A 97 -18.06 14.88 0.49
N VAL A 98 -16.99 14.35 -0.11
CA VAL A 98 -16.62 12.92 -0.02
C VAL A 98 -16.36 12.52 1.43
N TYR A 99 -15.62 13.33 2.19
CA TYR A 99 -15.36 13.04 3.59
C TYR A 99 -16.66 12.87 4.39
N GLY A 100 -17.70 13.68 4.10
CA GLY A 100 -18.99 13.62 4.77
C GLY A 100 -19.99 12.60 4.21
N ALA A 101 -19.79 12.08 2.99
CA ALA A 101 -20.78 11.25 2.28
C ALA A 101 -20.80 9.79 2.76
N ASP A 102 -21.87 9.05 2.45
CA ASP A 102 -21.89 7.60 2.70
C ASP A 102 -20.95 6.84 1.75
N ARG A 103 -20.81 7.31 0.50
CA ARG A 103 -19.95 6.70 -0.51
C ARG A 103 -18.51 7.23 -0.36
N PRO A 104 -17.52 6.37 -0.06
CA PRO A 104 -16.12 6.76 -0.04
C PRO A 104 -15.59 6.97 -1.46
N GLU A 105 -14.47 7.68 -1.58
CA GLU A 105 -13.67 7.66 -2.80
C GLU A 105 -12.99 6.30 -2.93
N ILE A 106 -13.09 5.71 -4.12
CA ILE A 106 -12.42 4.48 -4.52
C ILE A 106 -11.92 4.69 -5.94
N PHE A 107 -10.63 4.44 -6.17
CA PHE A 107 -10.02 4.57 -7.50
C PHE A 107 -9.06 3.43 -7.79
N PHE A 108 -8.93 3.10 -9.07
CA PHE A 108 -7.94 2.15 -9.54
C PHE A 108 -6.55 2.76 -9.42
N LYS A 109 -5.62 2.07 -8.76
CA LYS A 109 -4.24 2.55 -8.58
C LYS A 109 -3.30 1.94 -9.62
N ALA A 110 -3.20 0.62 -9.65
CA ALA A 110 -2.17 -0.06 -10.43
C ALA A 110 -2.53 -1.50 -10.83
N THR A 111 -2.06 -1.89 -12.01
CA THR A 111 -1.87 -3.29 -12.39
C THR A 111 -0.56 -3.82 -11.78
N PRO A 112 -0.38 -5.15 -11.66
CA PRO A 112 0.83 -5.73 -11.05
C PRO A 112 2.15 -5.22 -11.61
N ASN A 113 2.23 -4.99 -12.92
CA ASN A 113 3.45 -4.52 -13.60
C ASN A 113 3.83 -3.06 -13.27
N ARG A 114 3.00 -2.32 -12.53
CA ARG A 114 3.28 -0.97 -12.05
C ARG A 114 3.56 -0.94 -10.54
N VAL A 115 3.58 -2.11 -9.88
CA VAL A 115 3.85 -2.25 -8.46
C VAL A 115 5.30 -2.63 -8.24
N VAL A 116 5.95 -1.88 -7.36
CA VAL A 116 7.36 -2.00 -7.00
C VAL A 116 7.50 -2.71 -5.66
N GLY A 117 8.39 -3.70 -5.59
CA GLY A 117 8.71 -4.42 -4.36
C GLY A 117 9.78 -3.73 -3.52
N PRO A 118 10.11 -4.28 -2.34
CA PRO A 118 11.13 -3.72 -1.44
C PRO A 118 12.49 -3.51 -2.11
N GLY A 119 13.17 -2.42 -1.76
CA GLY A 119 14.51 -2.09 -2.22
C GLY A 119 14.62 -1.69 -3.70
N LYS A 120 13.53 -1.76 -4.47
CA LYS A 120 13.47 -1.30 -5.86
C LYS A 120 13.08 0.17 -5.94
N SER A 121 13.31 0.80 -7.08
CA SER A 121 12.95 2.20 -7.29
C SER A 121 11.53 2.36 -7.80
N PHE A 122 10.79 3.33 -7.25
CA PHE A 122 9.50 3.79 -7.78
C PHE A 122 9.69 5.10 -8.53
N ARG A 123 8.71 5.52 -9.33
CA ARG A 123 8.84 6.72 -10.17
C ARG A 123 8.03 7.90 -9.65
N ILE A 124 8.52 9.09 -9.95
CA ILE A 124 7.72 10.31 -10.03
C ILE A 124 7.60 10.73 -11.50
N ARG A 125 6.58 11.53 -11.83
CA ARG A 125 6.32 11.94 -13.20
C ARG A 125 7.21 13.12 -13.61
N ARG A 126 7.64 13.16 -14.89
CA ARG A 126 8.47 14.26 -15.41
C ARG A 126 7.67 15.56 -15.61
N ASP A 127 6.37 15.45 -15.81
CA ASP A 127 5.43 16.55 -16.01
C ASP A 127 4.72 16.97 -14.72
N SER A 128 5.13 16.43 -13.57
CA SER A 128 4.67 16.85 -12.25
C SER A 128 5.73 17.70 -11.56
N THR A 129 5.32 18.79 -10.93
CA THR A 129 6.20 19.66 -10.13
C THR A 129 6.04 19.44 -8.62
N TRP A 130 5.12 18.56 -8.22
CA TRP A 130 4.83 18.29 -6.82
C TRP A 130 4.38 16.84 -6.67
N ASP A 131 5.26 16.01 -6.10
CA ASP A 131 5.06 14.58 -5.91
C ASP A 131 5.30 14.20 -4.45
N VAL A 132 4.42 13.37 -3.91
CA VAL A 132 4.51 12.91 -2.53
C VAL A 132 4.35 11.39 -2.42
N PRO A 133 4.98 10.78 -1.40
CA PRO A 133 4.63 9.43 -0.96
C PRO A 133 3.37 9.50 -0.08
N GLU A 134 2.52 8.48 -0.17
CA GLU A 134 1.33 8.34 0.66
C GLU A 134 1.42 6.98 1.37
N PRO A 135 1.84 6.96 2.66
CA PRO A 135 2.02 5.73 3.42
C PRO A 135 0.68 5.18 3.89
N GLU A 136 0.33 3.98 3.43
CA GLU A 136 -1.00 3.40 3.66
C GLU A 136 -0.94 1.98 4.19
N LEU A 137 -1.85 1.67 5.12
CA LEU A 137 -2.23 0.28 5.37
C LEU A 137 -2.90 -0.24 4.09
N THR A 138 -2.36 -1.31 3.52
CA THR A 138 -2.95 -1.95 2.34
C THR A 138 -3.59 -3.26 2.74
N LEU A 139 -4.87 -3.43 2.43
CA LEU A 139 -5.62 -4.66 2.67
C LEU A 139 -5.40 -5.63 1.52
N PHE A 140 -5.42 -6.93 1.83
CA PHE A 140 -5.69 -7.96 0.84
C PHE A 140 -7.05 -8.58 1.14
N ALA A 141 -7.99 -8.47 0.19
CA ALA A 141 -9.30 -9.08 0.24
C ALA A 141 -9.41 -10.22 -0.78
N THR A 142 -9.96 -11.35 -0.36
CA THR A 142 -10.21 -12.51 -1.23
C THR A 142 -11.35 -12.24 -2.21
N THR A 143 -11.58 -13.17 -3.13
CA THR A 143 -12.76 -13.17 -4.02
C THR A 143 -14.11 -13.04 -3.31
N SER A 144 -14.22 -13.42 -2.03
CA SER A 144 -15.44 -13.28 -1.25
C SER A 144 -15.62 -11.88 -0.63
N GLY A 145 -14.61 -11.01 -0.73
CA GLY A 145 -14.57 -9.72 -0.05
C GLY A 145 -14.06 -9.82 1.39
N LYS A 146 -13.56 -10.97 1.84
CA LYS A 146 -12.99 -11.13 3.17
C LYS A 146 -11.56 -10.60 3.23
N ILE A 147 -11.29 -9.69 4.17
CA ILE A 147 -9.93 -9.23 4.47
C ILE A 147 -9.17 -10.35 5.18
N VAL A 148 -8.08 -10.84 4.58
CA VAL A 148 -7.27 -11.94 5.15
C VAL A 148 -5.81 -11.58 5.35
N GLY A 149 -5.38 -10.40 4.91
CA GLY A 149 -4.03 -9.93 5.15
C GLY A 149 -3.86 -8.43 4.97
N TYR A 150 -2.69 -7.95 5.39
CA TYR A 150 -2.30 -6.55 5.40
C TYR A 150 -0.88 -6.40 4.87
N SER A 151 -0.58 -5.31 4.20
CA SER A 151 0.77 -4.96 3.74
C SER A 151 1.03 -3.47 3.94
N VAL A 152 2.28 -3.04 3.78
CA VAL A 152 2.61 -1.63 3.67
C VAL A 152 2.47 -1.21 2.21
N GLY A 153 1.77 -0.10 1.98
CA GLY A 153 1.62 0.50 0.65
C GLY A 153 2.20 1.90 0.58
N ASN A 154 2.68 2.25 -0.62
CA ASN A 154 2.97 3.63 -1.00
C ASN A 154 2.14 4.00 -2.23
N ASP A 155 1.15 4.88 -2.05
CA ASP A 155 0.38 5.47 -3.15
C ASP A 155 1.04 6.76 -3.66
N VAL A 156 2.04 6.61 -4.53
CA VAL A 156 2.79 7.77 -5.05
C VAL A 156 1.87 8.66 -5.86
N SER A 157 1.90 9.96 -5.57
CA SER A 157 0.90 10.91 -6.05
C SER A 157 1.51 12.17 -6.63
N SER A 158 1.20 12.46 -7.89
CA SER A 158 1.57 13.72 -8.56
C SER A 158 0.51 14.80 -8.28
N ARG A 159 0.63 15.47 -7.13
CA ARG A 159 -0.34 16.45 -6.62
C ARG A 159 -0.47 17.69 -7.48
N SER A 160 0.57 18.08 -8.22
CA SER A 160 0.47 19.18 -9.18
C SER A 160 -0.59 18.91 -10.25
N ILE A 161 -0.70 17.66 -10.72
CA ILE A 161 -1.67 17.23 -11.72
C ILE A 161 -3.06 17.03 -11.09
N GLU A 162 -3.12 16.42 -9.91
CA GLU A 162 -4.38 16.22 -9.19
C GLU A 162 -5.06 17.55 -8.81
N GLY A 163 -4.29 18.49 -8.26
CA GLY A 163 -4.78 19.79 -7.82
C GLY A 163 -5.20 20.72 -8.97
N GLU A 164 -4.67 20.51 -10.17
CA GLU A 164 -5.09 21.26 -11.36
C GLU A 164 -6.54 20.94 -11.75
N ASN A 165 -6.90 19.65 -11.78
CA ASN A 165 -8.25 19.21 -12.11
C ASN A 165 -8.51 17.81 -11.54
N PRO A 166 -9.61 17.59 -10.79
CA PRO A 166 -9.93 16.27 -10.24
C PRO A 166 -10.13 15.19 -11.31
N LEU A 167 -10.45 15.57 -12.56
CA LEU A 167 -10.53 14.61 -13.68
C LEU A 167 -9.16 14.09 -14.12
N TYR A 168 -8.06 14.67 -13.66
CA TYR A 168 -6.71 14.20 -13.94
C TYR A 168 -6.19 13.21 -12.89
N LEU A 169 -6.98 12.89 -11.86
CA LEU A 169 -6.64 11.90 -10.83
C LEU A 169 -6.08 10.58 -11.41
N PRO A 170 -6.65 9.97 -12.48
CA PRO A 170 -6.07 8.77 -13.07
C PRO A 170 -4.63 8.96 -13.57
N GLN A 171 -4.29 10.15 -14.11
CA GLN A 171 -2.94 10.45 -14.58
C GLN A 171 -1.97 10.70 -13.42
N ALA A 172 -2.47 11.34 -12.36
CA ALA A 172 -1.72 11.64 -11.14
C ALA A 172 -1.43 10.39 -10.29
N LYS A 173 -2.27 9.35 -10.40
CA LYS A 173 -2.20 8.14 -9.58
C LYS A 173 -1.72 6.90 -10.35
N THR A 174 -1.99 6.77 -11.64
CA THR A 174 -1.65 5.57 -12.42
C THR A 174 -0.62 5.86 -13.50
N PHE A 175 0.62 5.50 -13.23
CA PHE A 175 1.74 5.55 -14.17
C PHE A 175 2.72 4.41 -13.85
N ASP A 176 3.76 4.22 -14.65
CA ASP A 176 4.74 3.16 -14.42
C ASP A 176 5.43 3.33 -13.06
N ASP A 177 5.57 2.24 -12.31
CA ASP A 177 6.23 2.22 -11.00
C ASP A 177 5.63 3.22 -9.99
N CYS A 178 4.31 3.44 -10.05
CA CYS A 178 3.60 4.43 -9.21
C CYS A 178 3.13 3.90 -7.85
N ALA A 179 3.26 2.60 -7.59
CA ALA A 179 2.81 1.97 -6.35
C ALA A 179 3.92 1.11 -5.78
N CYS A 180 4.10 1.12 -4.46
CA CYS A 180 4.94 0.15 -3.77
C CYS A 180 4.10 -0.74 -2.85
N LEU A 181 4.45 -2.02 -2.74
CA LEU A 181 3.85 -2.96 -1.78
C LEU A 181 4.93 -3.83 -1.13
N GLY A 182 4.82 -4.05 0.18
CA GLY A 182 5.70 -4.98 0.89
C GLY A 182 5.87 -4.65 2.38
N PRO A 183 6.90 -5.20 3.04
CA PRO A 183 7.80 -6.23 2.51
C PRO A 183 7.15 -7.61 2.42
N CYS A 184 5.98 -7.79 3.04
CA CYS A 184 5.27 -9.06 3.12
C CYS A 184 3.74 -8.85 3.10
N LEU A 185 3.01 -9.96 3.04
CA LEU A 185 1.62 -10.02 3.44
C LEU A 185 1.55 -10.49 4.91
N TYR A 186 1.21 -9.59 5.83
CA TYR A 186 0.92 -9.92 7.21
C TYR A 186 -0.44 -10.62 7.31
N VAL A 187 -0.44 -11.84 7.85
CA VAL A 187 -1.64 -12.70 7.98
C VAL A 187 -1.87 -12.96 9.47
N PRO A 188 -2.70 -12.15 10.14
CA PRO A 188 -3.06 -12.37 11.54
C PRO A 188 -4.26 -13.30 11.69
N GLU A 189 -4.43 -13.86 12.90
CA GLU A 189 -5.65 -14.63 13.26
C GLU A 189 -6.88 -13.74 13.42
N ARG A 190 -6.66 -12.50 13.85
CA ARG A 190 -7.70 -11.51 14.16
C ARG A 190 -7.45 -10.24 13.34
N PRO A 191 -8.48 -9.39 13.15
CA PRO A 191 -8.27 -8.08 12.53
C PRO A 191 -7.15 -7.29 13.18
N ILE A 192 -6.46 -6.47 12.39
CA ILE A 192 -5.36 -5.64 12.86
C ILE A 192 -5.84 -4.67 13.95
N ASP A 193 -5.01 -4.44 14.98
CA ASP A 193 -5.37 -3.52 16.07
C ASP A 193 -5.49 -2.09 15.50
N PRO A 194 -6.59 -1.35 15.74
CA PRO A 194 -6.73 0.04 15.31
C PRO A 194 -5.64 0.98 15.87
N ARG A 195 -4.96 0.61 16.95
CA ARG A 195 -3.86 1.41 17.54
C ARG A 195 -2.51 1.16 16.87
N THR A 196 -2.45 0.25 15.89
CA THR A 196 -1.25 -0.01 15.08
C THR A 196 -0.73 1.30 14.48
N GLY A 197 0.54 1.60 14.73
CA GLY A 197 1.19 2.79 14.23
C GLY A 197 1.64 2.65 12.78
N ILE A 198 1.52 3.74 12.04
CA ILE A 198 2.05 3.94 10.70
C ILE A 198 3.07 5.07 10.79
N ARG A 199 4.27 4.86 10.26
CA ARG A 199 5.37 5.83 10.28
C ARG A 199 5.97 5.95 8.89
N MET A 200 6.39 7.16 8.54
CA MET A 200 7.12 7.40 7.30
C MET A 200 8.27 8.36 7.57
N SER A 201 9.41 8.09 6.91
CA SER A 201 10.49 9.05 6.75
C SER A 201 10.91 9.15 5.28
N VAL A 202 11.42 10.32 4.92
CA VAL A 202 12.08 10.56 3.63
C VAL A 202 13.48 11.06 3.92
N GLU A 203 14.48 10.37 3.37
CA GLU A 203 15.89 10.73 3.47
C GLU A 203 16.42 11.21 2.13
N ARG A 204 17.04 12.40 2.12
CA ARG A 204 17.74 12.99 0.97
C ARG A 204 19.22 13.11 1.32
N ASP A 205 20.08 12.50 0.51
CA ASP A 205 21.53 12.47 0.76
C ASP A 205 21.90 11.98 2.18
N GLY A 206 21.12 11.03 2.71
CA GLY A 206 21.28 10.48 4.06
C GLY A 206 20.77 11.38 5.20
N ILE A 207 20.13 12.50 4.89
CA ILE A 207 19.54 13.44 5.86
C ILE A 207 18.01 13.30 5.82
N ALA A 208 17.37 13.15 6.97
CA ALA A 208 15.92 13.15 7.06
C ALA A 208 15.35 14.53 6.68
N VAL A 209 14.61 14.60 5.57
CA VAL A 209 13.95 15.81 5.07
C VAL A 209 12.45 15.84 5.42
N PHE A 210 11.88 14.68 5.75
CA PHE A 210 10.52 14.57 6.26
C PHE A 210 10.40 13.37 7.20
N ALA A 211 9.58 13.51 8.24
CA ALA A 211 9.14 12.40 9.09
C ALA A 211 7.72 12.66 9.58
N GLY A 212 6.90 11.61 9.64
CA GLY A 212 5.53 11.68 10.14
C GLY A 212 5.05 10.35 10.70
N SER A 213 4.01 10.41 11.52
CA SER A 213 3.37 9.24 12.11
C SER A 213 1.87 9.43 12.29
N THR A 214 1.13 8.33 12.27
CA THR A 214 -0.30 8.25 12.58
C THR A 214 -0.62 6.85 13.11
N THR A 215 -1.90 6.59 13.41
CA THR A 215 -2.41 5.25 13.72
C THR A 215 -3.61 4.92 12.84
N ILE A 216 -3.99 3.65 12.75
CA ILE A 216 -5.19 3.24 12.01
C ILE A 216 -6.44 3.90 12.60
N SER A 217 -6.50 4.12 13.92
CA SER A 217 -7.64 4.69 14.64
C SER A 217 -7.97 6.13 14.28
N GLU A 218 -7.05 6.86 13.62
CA GLU A 218 -7.32 8.21 13.12
C GLU A 218 -8.08 8.19 11.78
N MET A 219 -8.24 7.01 11.17
CA MET A 219 -9.06 6.82 9.98
C MET A 219 -10.54 6.94 10.37
N LYS A 220 -11.29 7.73 9.62
CA LYS A 220 -12.74 7.87 9.81
C LYS A 220 -13.50 6.62 9.36
N ARG A 221 -13.03 5.99 8.28
CA ARG A 221 -13.72 4.90 7.59
C ARG A 221 -13.33 3.56 8.17
N GLU A 222 -14.28 2.64 8.23
CA GLU A 222 -14.00 1.27 8.62
C GLU A 222 -13.36 0.50 7.46
N LEU A 223 -12.40 -0.39 7.75
CA LEU A 223 -11.69 -1.14 6.71
C LEU A 223 -12.65 -1.99 5.86
N GLN A 224 -13.63 -2.63 6.50
CA GLN A 224 -14.63 -3.45 5.80
C GLN A 224 -15.58 -2.59 4.96
N GLU A 225 -15.92 -1.37 5.39
CA GLU A 225 -16.74 -0.43 4.61
C GLU A 225 -16.10 -0.15 3.25
N LEU A 226 -14.79 0.09 3.22
CA LEU A 226 -14.06 0.36 1.98
C LEU A 226 -14.09 -0.83 1.02
N VAL A 227 -13.88 -2.04 1.54
CA VAL A 227 -13.97 -3.28 0.75
C VAL A 227 -15.39 -3.51 0.24
N ASP A 228 -16.40 -3.31 1.09
CA ASP A 228 -17.81 -3.48 0.69
C ASP A 228 -18.19 -2.52 -0.44
N TYR A 229 -17.69 -1.29 -0.45
CA TYR A 229 -17.91 -0.37 -1.56
C TYR A 229 -17.15 -0.75 -2.83
N LEU A 230 -15.91 -1.24 -2.71
CA LEU A 230 -15.11 -1.71 -3.83
C LEU A 230 -15.77 -2.90 -4.53
N PHE A 231 -16.35 -3.83 -3.78
CA PHE A 231 -16.99 -5.04 -4.32
C PHE A 231 -18.40 -4.84 -4.86
N ARG A 232 -18.98 -3.63 -4.75
CA ARG A 232 -20.30 -3.33 -5.35
C ARG A 232 -20.20 -3.39 -6.87
N GLU A 233 -20.80 -4.42 -7.45
CA GLU A 233 -20.83 -4.66 -8.91
C GLU A 233 -19.44 -4.84 -9.56
N THR A 234 -18.40 -5.10 -8.76
CA THR A 234 -17.03 -5.32 -9.25
C THR A 234 -16.47 -6.60 -8.61
N SER A 235 -16.02 -7.53 -9.44
CA SER A 235 -15.51 -8.85 -9.00
C SER A 235 -14.01 -8.97 -9.20
N PHE A 236 -13.32 -9.62 -8.27
CA PHE A 236 -11.86 -9.78 -8.30
C PHE A 236 -11.45 -11.25 -8.24
N ALA A 237 -11.25 -11.88 -9.40
CA ALA A 237 -11.04 -13.33 -9.52
C ALA A 237 -9.82 -13.88 -8.75
N SER A 238 -8.79 -13.06 -8.55
CA SER A 238 -7.56 -13.42 -7.82
C SER A 238 -7.47 -12.76 -6.44
N GLY A 239 -8.56 -12.18 -5.94
CA GLY A 239 -8.54 -11.21 -4.84
C GLY A 239 -8.02 -9.84 -5.28
N VAL A 240 -7.93 -8.90 -4.34
CA VAL A 240 -7.59 -7.50 -4.62
C VAL A 240 -6.81 -6.87 -3.47
N PHE A 241 -5.89 -5.97 -3.82
CA PHE A 241 -5.26 -5.07 -2.86
C PHE A 241 -6.01 -3.74 -2.78
N LEU A 242 -6.26 -3.25 -1.57
CA LEU A 242 -6.89 -1.96 -1.34
C LEU A 242 -6.05 -1.10 -0.39
N MET A 243 -5.44 -0.04 -0.91
CA MET A 243 -4.77 0.98 -0.10
C MET A 243 -5.85 1.89 0.54
N THR A 244 -5.73 2.17 1.84
CA THR A 244 -6.85 2.67 2.67
C THR A 244 -6.83 4.17 2.93
N GLY A 245 -5.97 4.90 2.24
CA GLY A 245 -5.72 6.32 2.42
C GLY A 245 -4.62 6.59 3.45
N THR A 246 -4.02 7.77 3.35
CA THR A 246 -2.93 8.21 4.24
C THR A 246 -3.41 9.22 5.29
N GLY A 247 -2.91 9.07 6.53
CA GLY A 247 -3.01 10.10 7.57
C GLY A 247 -1.77 11.00 7.65
N ILE A 248 -0.69 10.66 6.93
CA ILE A 248 0.59 11.37 6.93
C ILE A 248 0.72 12.08 5.59
N VAL A 249 0.70 13.42 5.64
CA VAL A 249 0.73 14.26 4.45
C VAL A 249 1.86 15.27 4.57
N PRO A 250 2.90 15.21 3.71
CA PRO A 250 3.89 16.27 3.63
C PRO A 250 3.26 17.62 3.26
N GLY A 251 3.83 18.71 3.78
CA GLY A 251 3.39 20.07 3.47
C GLY A 251 3.65 20.48 2.02
N ALA A 252 3.11 21.63 1.62
CA ALA A 252 3.30 22.17 0.27
C ALA A 252 4.74 22.62 -0.05
N ASP A 253 5.59 22.73 0.96
CA ASP A 253 7.02 23.00 0.86
C ASP A 253 7.85 21.73 0.56
N PHE A 254 7.22 20.56 0.52
CA PHE A 254 7.85 19.28 0.25
C PHE A 254 7.47 18.72 -1.12
N THR A 255 8.47 18.23 -1.85
CA THR A 255 8.31 17.32 -2.99
C THR A 255 9.41 16.28 -3.00
N LEU A 256 9.07 15.07 -3.45
CA LEU A 256 10.05 14.02 -3.74
C LEU A 256 11.03 14.48 -4.81
N GLN A 257 12.28 14.05 -4.65
CA GLN A 257 13.36 14.22 -5.62
C GLN A 257 13.96 12.85 -5.94
N VAL A 258 14.59 12.74 -7.12
CA VAL A 258 15.35 11.55 -7.50
C VAL A 258 16.36 11.21 -6.40
N ASP A 259 16.54 9.91 -6.15
CA ASP A 259 17.40 9.32 -5.12
C ASP A 259 16.93 9.45 -3.66
N ASP A 260 15.86 10.21 -3.39
CA ASP A 260 15.21 10.19 -2.07
C ASP A 260 14.87 8.75 -1.67
N LEU A 261 15.19 8.40 -0.42
CA LEU A 261 14.84 7.11 0.18
C LEU A 261 13.61 7.29 1.05
N VAL A 262 12.50 6.71 0.61
CA VAL A 262 11.24 6.68 1.37
C VAL A 262 11.20 5.38 2.17
N LYS A 263 11.00 5.48 3.48
CA LYS A 263 10.80 4.35 4.39
C LYS A 263 9.44 4.46 5.04
N ILE A 264 8.64 3.40 4.93
CA ILE A 264 7.31 3.33 5.53
C ILE A 264 7.27 2.10 6.43
N THR A 265 6.93 2.30 7.70
CA THR A 265 6.83 1.22 8.69
C THR A 265 5.39 1.13 9.20
N ILE A 266 4.86 -0.09 9.26
CA ILE A 266 3.60 -0.38 9.96
C ILE A 266 3.88 -1.42 11.05
N ASP A 267 3.45 -1.12 12.27
CA ASP A 267 3.65 -2.00 13.44
C ASP A 267 3.09 -3.41 13.16
N GLY A 268 3.88 -4.44 13.48
CA GLY A 268 3.52 -5.83 13.23
C GLY A 268 3.70 -6.30 11.78
N ILE A 269 3.73 -5.41 10.78
CA ILE A 269 3.91 -5.78 9.36
C ILE A 269 5.39 -5.75 8.95
N GLY A 270 6.06 -4.61 9.12
CA GLY A 270 7.46 -4.43 8.70
C GLY A 270 7.73 -3.06 8.09
N GLU A 271 8.89 -2.92 7.46
CA GLU A 271 9.33 -1.70 6.76
C GLU A 271 9.41 -1.94 5.24
N LEU A 272 8.81 -1.02 4.48
CA LEU A 272 8.94 -0.91 3.04
C LEU A 272 9.85 0.29 2.73
N ALA A 273 11.01 0.02 2.14
CA ALA A 273 11.99 1.02 1.77
C ALA A 273 12.21 1.03 0.25
N ASN A 274 12.05 2.18 -0.38
CA ASN A 274 12.20 2.34 -1.83
C ASN A 274 12.87 3.68 -2.17
N ARG A 275 13.64 3.70 -3.26
CA ARG A 275 14.24 4.94 -3.79
C ARG A 275 13.38 5.57 -4.88
N VAL A 276 13.38 6.89 -4.95
CA VAL A 276 12.73 7.62 -6.04
C VAL A 276 13.58 7.58 -7.30
N ALA A 277 12.93 7.40 -8.44
CA ALA A 277 13.48 7.53 -9.78
C ALA A 277 12.53 8.33 -10.69
N VAL A 278 12.94 8.54 -11.94
CA VAL A 278 12.11 9.09 -13.02
C VAL A 278 12.05 8.10 -14.17
N ALA A 279 11.21 8.36 -15.17
CA ALA A 279 11.20 7.60 -16.42
C ALA A 279 12.63 7.44 -16.96
N ARG A 280 12.99 6.23 -17.40
CA ARG A 280 14.17 6.04 -18.25
C ARG A 280 13.81 6.50 -19.66
N ASP A 281 14.74 7.17 -20.32
CA ASP A 281 14.61 7.50 -21.75
C ASP A 281 14.66 6.25 -22.63
#